data_AF-A0A924BGL0-F1
#
_entry.id   AF-A0A924BGL0-F1
#
_cell.length_a   1.000
_cell.length_b   1.000
_cell.length_c   1.000
_cell.angle_alpha   90.00
_cell.angle_beta   90.00
_cell.angle_gamma   90.00
#
_symmetry.space_group_name_H-M   'P 1'
#
loop_
_entity.id
_entity.type
_entity.pdbx_description
1 polymer ?
#
loop_
_entity_poly.entity_id
_entity_poly.type
_entity_poly.pdbx_seq_one_letter_code
_entity_poly.pdbx_strand_id
1 'polypeptide(L)'
;MKLYRIAKEQHIRDLTGTGARLYGGRWNHKGISLLYTSESRSLATLELLVHTSPALIPNDLSILEIEIPDTIKIDNVDINSLPKDWRNYTSPLALADIGSQWVQSN
;
A
#
# COMPACT_ATOMS: atom_id res chain seq x y z
N MET A 1 -3.64 12.45 -11.53
CA MET A 1 -2.27 11.89 -11.29
C MET A 1 -2.19 10.39 -11.65
N LYS A 2 -0.98 9.81 -11.82
CA LYS A 2 -0.78 8.37 -12.11
C LYS A 2 -0.16 7.63 -10.93
N LEU A 3 -0.69 6.46 -10.62
CA LEU A 3 -0.23 5.56 -9.57
C LEU A 3 0.09 4.18 -10.14
N TYR A 4 0.96 3.44 -9.46
CA TYR A 4 1.46 2.15 -9.91
C TYR A 4 1.32 1.10 -8.82
N ARG A 5 0.96 -0.12 -9.22
CA ARG A 5 0.91 -1.30 -8.35
C ARG A 5 1.54 -2.47 -9.05
N ILE A 6 2.32 -3.26 -8.31
CA ILE A 6 2.84 -4.55 -8.77
C ILE A 6 2.19 -5.66 -7.94
N ALA A 7 1.70 -6.69 -8.61
CA ALA A 7 1.13 -7.90 -7.99
C ALA A 7 1.22 -9.07 -8.97
N LYS A 8 0.94 -10.30 -8.49
CA LYS A 8 0.73 -11.45 -9.36
C LYS A 8 -0.40 -11.16 -10.36
N GLU A 9 -0.26 -11.62 -11.59
CA GLU A 9 -1.22 -11.41 -12.69
C GLU A 9 -2.66 -11.71 -12.27
N GLN A 10 -2.90 -12.83 -11.59
CA GLN A 10 -4.24 -13.22 -11.12
C GLN A 10 -4.86 -12.26 -10.10
N HIS A 11 -4.08 -11.38 -9.46
CA HIS A 11 -4.55 -10.43 -8.43
C HIS A 11 -4.39 -8.97 -8.84
N ILE A 12 -3.79 -8.68 -10.00
CA ILE A 12 -3.45 -7.31 -10.40
C ILE A 12 -4.70 -6.44 -10.61
N ARG A 13 -5.81 -7.06 -11.02
CA ARG A 13 -7.11 -6.39 -11.24
C ARG A 13 -7.97 -6.28 -9.98
N ASP A 14 -7.56 -6.87 -8.86
CA ASP A 14 -8.27 -6.65 -7.59
C ASP A 14 -7.98 -5.24 -7.07
N LEU A 15 -8.96 -4.35 -7.19
CA LEU A 15 -8.92 -2.98 -6.65
C LEU A 15 -9.67 -2.85 -5.32
N THR A 16 -10.21 -3.94 -4.77
CA THR A 16 -11.00 -3.95 -3.52
C THR A 16 -10.12 -4.00 -2.27
N GLY A 17 -8.80 -4.13 -2.43
CA GLY A 17 -7.84 -4.20 -1.33
C GLY A 17 -7.88 -5.52 -0.56
N THR A 18 -8.25 -6.65 -1.21
CA THR A 18 -8.43 -7.92 -0.51
C THR A 18 -7.16 -8.44 0.14
N GLY A 19 -6.00 -8.29 -0.50
CA GLY A 19 -4.72 -8.67 0.10
C GLY A 19 -4.44 -7.95 1.42
N ALA A 20 -4.54 -6.62 1.43
CA ALA A 20 -4.35 -5.82 2.63
C ALA A 20 -5.40 -6.15 3.71
N ARG A 21 -6.65 -6.42 3.33
CA ARG A 21 -7.70 -6.83 4.26
C ARG A 21 -7.35 -8.15 4.97
N LEU A 22 -6.86 -9.14 4.24
CA LEU A 22 -6.58 -10.47 4.80
C LEU A 22 -5.32 -10.48 5.69
N TYR A 23 -4.28 -9.75 5.29
CA TYR A 23 -2.97 -9.87 5.93
C TYR A 23 -2.57 -8.65 6.78
N GLY A 24 -3.27 -7.52 6.63
CA GLY A 24 -2.87 -6.23 7.18
C GLY A 24 -1.71 -5.63 6.39
N GLY A 25 -1.24 -4.46 6.84
CA GLY A 25 -0.09 -3.79 6.27
C GLY A 25 0.40 -2.66 7.17
N ARG A 26 1.34 -1.86 6.67
CA ARG A 26 1.89 -0.72 7.42
C ARG A 26 0.80 0.29 7.83
N TRP A 27 -0.22 0.47 6.99
CA TRP A 27 -1.26 1.49 7.13
C TRP A 27 -2.66 0.91 7.38
N ASN A 28 -2.82 -0.40 7.59
CA ASN A 28 -4.12 -0.97 7.93
C ASN A 28 -4.04 -2.22 8.80
N HIS A 29 -5.02 -2.34 9.69
CA HIS A 29 -5.26 -3.58 10.42
C HIS A 29 -5.89 -4.64 9.53
N LYS A 30 -5.72 -5.92 9.92
CA LYS A 30 -6.47 -7.04 9.33
C LYS A 30 -7.97 -6.78 9.46
N GLY A 31 -8.72 -7.09 8.41
CA GLY A 31 -10.15 -6.81 8.31
C GLY A 31 -10.48 -5.49 7.61
N ILE A 32 -9.53 -4.56 7.48
CA ILE A 32 -9.73 -3.27 6.78
C ILE A 32 -9.11 -3.33 5.38
N SER A 33 -9.91 -3.08 4.35
CA SER A 33 -9.45 -3.04 2.95
C SER A 33 -8.70 -1.74 2.66
N LEU A 34 -7.49 -1.86 2.10
CA LEU A 34 -6.74 -0.76 1.47
C LEU A 34 -6.06 -1.26 0.19
N LEU A 35 -5.88 -0.36 -0.78
CA LEU A 35 -5.09 -0.62 -1.98
C LEU A 35 -3.77 0.14 -1.89
N TYR A 36 -2.65 -0.59 -1.86
CA TYR A 36 -1.32 0.00 -1.84
C TYR A 36 -0.84 0.28 -3.27
N THR A 37 -0.34 1.49 -3.47
CA THR A 37 0.20 1.98 -4.74
C THR A 37 1.43 2.84 -4.51
N SER A 38 2.18 3.13 -5.57
CA SER A 38 3.33 4.02 -5.56
C SER A 38 3.21 5.08 -6.66
N GLU A 39 3.81 6.24 -6.47
CA GLU A 39 3.82 7.31 -7.48
C GLU A 39 4.77 7.05 -8.66
N SER A 40 5.63 6.03 -8.55
CA SER A 40 6.52 5.61 -9.63
C SER A 40 6.62 4.09 -9.74
N ARG A 41 6.93 3.60 -10.95
CA ARG A 41 7.19 2.18 -11.21
C ARG A 41 8.38 1.68 -10.39
N SER A 42 9.43 2.48 -10.27
CA SER A 42 10.64 2.13 -9.51
C SER A 42 10.38 1.98 -8.01
N LEU A 43 9.51 2.83 -7.43
CA LEU A 43 9.11 2.70 -6.03
C LEU A 43 8.26 1.45 -5.80
N ALA A 44 7.31 1.15 -6.69
CA ALA A 44 6.53 -0.10 -6.61
C ALA A 44 7.43 -1.34 -6.69
N THR A 45 8.46 -1.31 -7.54
CA THR A 45 9.47 -2.38 -7.62
C THR A 45 10.29 -2.46 -6.34
N LEU A 46 10.74 -1.33 -5.79
CA LEU A 46 11.51 -1.32 -4.54
C LEU A 46 10.72 -1.94 -3.40
N GLU A 47 9.43 -1.58 -3.25
CA GLU A 47 8.54 -2.14 -2.23
C GLU A 47 8.43 -3.66 -2.33
N LEU A 48 8.31 -4.21 -3.55
CA LEU A 48 8.32 -5.65 -3.77
C LEU A 48 9.65 -6.29 -3.35
N LEU A 49 10.78 -5.71 -3.76
CA LEU A 49 12.13 -6.26 -3.55
C LEU A 49 12.56 -6.23 -2.08
N VAL A 50 12.20 -5.18 -1.33
CA VAL A 50 12.60 -5.08 0.09
C VAL A 50 11.71 -5.90 1.02
N HIS A 51 10.46 -6.18 0.62
CA HIS A 51 9.51 -6.95 1.41
C HIS A 51 9.41 -8.44 1.02
N THR A 52 10.04 -8.85 -0.08
CA THR A 52 10.01 -10.23 -0.57
C THR A 52 11.42 -10.77 -0.70
N SER A 53 11.69 -11.93 -0.11
CA SER A 53 12.96 -12.63 -0.36
C SER A 53 13.15 -12.86 -1.86
N PRO A 54 14.35 -12.63 -2.44
CA PRO A 54 14.58 -12.81 -3.88
C PRO A 54 14.18 -14.18 -4.41
N ALA A 55 14.33 -15.23 -3.60
CA ALA A 55 13.96 -16.61 -3.97
C ALA A 55 12.43 -16.85 -4.03
N LEU A 56 11.63 -15.93 -3.49
CA LEU A 56 10.17 -16.01 -3.42
C LEU A 56 9.48 -15.02 -4.37
N ILE A 57 10.24 -14.24 -5.15
CA ILE A 57 9.68 -13.32 -6.13
C ILE A 57 8.97 -14.13 -7.22
N PRO A 58 7.66 -13.90 -7.46
CA PRO A 58 6.94 -14.61 -8.49
C PRO A 58 7.43 -14.25 -9.90
N ASN A 59 7.37 -15.20 -10.82
CA ASN A 59 7.69 -14.97 -12.23
C ASN A 59 6.51 -14.37 -13.02
N ASP A 60 5.30 -14.40 -12.44
CA ASP A 60 4.03 -13.96 -13.02
C ASP A 60 3.59 -12.60 -12.49
N LEU A 61 4.53 -11.67 -12.35
CA LEU A 61 4.25 -10.31 -11.90
C LEU A 61 3.81 -9.41 -13.05
N SER A 62 2.82 -8.59 -12.76
CA SER A 62 2.34 -7.54 -13.65
C SER A 62 2.27 -6.20 -12.94
N ILE A 63 2.32 -5.14 -13.75
CA ILE A 63 2.18 -3.77 -13.29
C ILE A 63 0.88 -3.17 -13.79
N LEU A 64 0.13 -2.57 -12.85
CA LEU A 64 -1.04 -1.78 -13.14
C LEU A 64 -0.69 -0.30 -13.02
N GLU A 65 -1.03 0.47 -14.06
CA GLU A 65 -1.10 1.93 -13.99
C GLU A 65 -2.55 2.32 -13.68
N ILE A 66 -2.74 3.15 -12.65
CA ILE A 66 -4.03 3.65 -12.21
C ILE A 66 -4.01 5.16 -12.40
N GLU A 67 -4.97 5.68 -13.17
CA GLU A 67 -5.16 7.11 -13.33
C GLU A 67 -6.19 7.61 -12.30
N ILE A 68 -5.77 8.57 -11.47
CA ILE A 68 -6.61 9.23 -10.49
C ILE A 68 -7.07 10.58 -11.07
N PRO A 69 -8.38 10.80 -11.26
CA PRO A 69 -8.89 12.08 -11.71
C PRO A 69 -8.53 13.20 -10.74
N ASP A 70 -8.20 14.38 -11.26
CA ASP A 70 -7.79 15.52 -10.43
C ASP A 70 -8.95 16.08 -9.56
N THR A 71 -10.17 15.61 -9.80
CA THR A 71 -11.36 15.91 -8.97
C THR A 71 -11.41 15.12 -7.66
N ILE A 72 -10.60 14.07 -7.52
CA ILE A 72 -10.56 13.26 -6.29
C ILE A 72 -9.76 14.01 -5.22
N LYS A 73 -10.34 14.12 -4.02
CA LYS A 73 -9.65 14.71 -2.87
C LYS A 73 -8.57 13.76 -2.37
N ILE A 74 -7.42 14.33 -2.01
CA ILE A 74 -6.28 13.59 -1.48
C ILE A 74 -5.97 14.14 -0.09
N ASP A 75 -6.06 13.26 0.91
CA ASP A 75 -5.59 13.55 2.26
C ASP A 75 -4.10 13.21 2.37
N ASN A 76 -3.32 14.15 2.89
CA ASN A 76 -1.88 13.98 3.08
C ASN A 76 -1.58 13.78 4.56
N VAL A 77 -0.77 12.78 4.88
CA VAL A 77 -0.28 12.55 6.24
C VAL A 77 0.97 13.38 6.48
N ASP A 78 0.93 14.27 7.48
CA ASP A 78 2.11 15.04 7.87
C ASP A 78 3.14 14.12 8.56
N ILE A 79 4.36 14.09 8.03
CA ILE A 79 5.47 13.30 8.58
C ILE A 79 5.76 13.69 10.04
N ASN A 80 5.55 14.95 10.42
CA ASN A 80 5.79 15.41 11.79
C ASN A 80 4.72 14.89 12.78
N SER A 81 3.58 14.43 12.28
CA SER A 81 2.52 13.82 13.10
C SER A 81 2.78 12.33 13.36
N LEU A 82 3.73 11.71 12.65
CA LEU A 82 4.01 10.28 12.77
C LEU A 82 4.78 9.95 14.05
N PRO A 83 4.59 8.74 14.62
CA PRO A 83 5.38 8.24 15.73
C PRO A 83 6.89 8.30 15.43
N LYS A 84 7.73 8.62 16.41
CA LYS A 84 9.18 8.78 16.19
C LYS A 84 9.86 7.57 15.54
N ASP A 85 9.30 6.39 15.75
CA ASP A 85 9.76 5.09 15.28
C ASP A 85 9.04 4.61 14.01
N TRP A 86 8.31 5.48 13.29
CA TRP A 86 7.50 5.09 12.13
C TRP A 86 8.30 4.38 11.01
N ARG A 87 9.61 4.66 10.92
CA ARG A 87 10.53 4.05 9.93
C ARG A 87 11.03 2.66 10.34
N ASN A 88 10.76 2.21 11.57
CA ASN A 88 11.26 0.92 12.03
C ASN A 88 10.69 -0.25 11.22
N TYR A 89 11.48 -1.33 11.23
CA TYR A 89 11.11 -2.65 10.76
C TYR A 89 11.04 -3.57 11.99
N THR A 90 9.94 -4.18 12.39
CA THR A 90 8.52 -4.09 12.01
C THR A 90 7.92 -2.69 12.20
N SER A 91 6.93 -2.32 11.36
CA SER A 91 6.20 -1.06 11.49
C SER A 91 5.38 -0.98 12.78
N PRO A 92 5.36 0.16 13.49
CA PRO A 92 4.56 0.30 14.70
C PRO A 92 3.06 0.29 14.40
N LEU A 93 2.26 -0.28 15.31
CA LEU A 93 0.80 -0.44 15.14
C LEU A 93 0.07 0.91 14.96
N ALA A 94 0.62 1.99 15.53
CA ALA A 94 0.07 3.33 15.38
C ALA A 94 -0.06 3.78 13.91
N LEU A 95 0.76 3.27 13.00
CA LEU A 95 0.60 3.55 11.56
C LEU A 95 -0.63 2.86 10.97
N ALA A 96 -0.89 1.62 11.40
CA ALA A 96 -2.08 0.89 11.01
C ALA A 96 -3.36 1.51 11.61
N ASP A 97 -3.28 2.09 12.81
CA ASP A 97 -4.37 2.84 13.43
C ASP A 97 -4.75 4.07 12.57
N ILE A 98 -3.76 4.86 12.13
CA ILE A 98 -3.99 6.06 11.31
C ILE A 98 -4.77 5.72 10.04
N GLY A 99 -4.29 4.76 9.25
CA GLY A 99 -4.97 4.43 7.99
C GLY A 99 -6.29 3.70 8.20
N SER A 100 -6.42 2.88 9.24
CA SER A 100 -7.70 2.21 9.56
C SER A 100 -8.77 3.23 10.00
N GLN A 101 -8.39 4.25 10.76
CA GLN A 101 -9.28 5.35 11.14
C GLN A 101 -9.69 6.19 9.94
N TRP A 102 -8.75 6.48 9.03
CA TRP A 102 -9.04 7.21 7.79
C TRP A 102 -10.09 6.52 6.92
N VAL A 103 -10.05 5.18 6.82
CA VAL A 103 -11.08 4.40 6.10
C VAL A 103 -12.44 4.47 6.79
N GLN A 104 -12.51 4.63 8.11
CA GLN A 104 -13.78 4.71 8.84
C GLN A 104 -14.40 6.11 8.81
N SER A 105 -13.60 7.15 8.60
CA SER A 105 -14.04 8.54 8.58
C SER A 105 -14.51 9.03 7.20
N ASN A 106 -14.46 8.18 6.18
CA ASN A 106 -14.81 8.48 4.78
C ASN A 106 -15.71 7.39 4.20
#